data_AF-A0A5M8S0E0-F1
#
_entry.id   AF-A0A5M8S0E0-F1
#
_cell.length_a   1.000
_cell.length_b   1.000
_cell.length_c   1.000
_cell.angle_alpha   90.00
_cell.angle_beta   90.00
_cell.angle_gamma   90.00
#
_symmetry.space_group_name_H-M   'P 1'
#
loop_
_entity.id
_entity.type
_entity.pdbx_description
1 polymer ?
#
loop_
_entity_poly.entity_id
_entity_poly.type
_entity_poly.pdbx_seq_one_letter_code
_entity_poly.pdbx_strand_id
1 'polypeptide(L)' 'MKMKEDPDIIRWVNTRPWHAVFIAAAMVISTMSIGLFKGFNMWTADFFIFACLLIGFGLLVGWLQKIYYKKVIFEENTDR' A
#
# COMPACT_ATOMS: atom_id res chain seq x y z
N MET A 1 9.15 -12.48 -25.27
CA MET A 1 7.97 -12.83 -24.45
C MET A 1 7.09 -11.62 -24.36
N LYS A 2 5.77 -11.77 -24.54
CA LYS A 2 4.82 -10.65 -24.34
C LYS A 2 4.77 -10.36 -22.84
N MET A 3 5.07 -9.13 -22.40
CA MET A 3 5.04 -8.73 -20.98
C MET A 3 3.70 -9.07 -20.28
N LYS A 4 2.59 -9.16 -21.02
CA LYS A 4 1.27 -9.58 -20.53
C LYS A 4 1.20 -11.03 -20.04
N GLU A 5 2.09 -11.89 -20.50
CA GLU A 5 2.05 -13.33 -20.16
C GLU A 5 3.11 -13.68 -19.11
N ASP A 6 3.86 -12.70 -18.62
CA ASP A 6 4.90 -12.91 -17.63
C ASP A 6 4.28 -13.13 -16.24
N PRO A 7 4.38 -14.34 -15.66
CA PRO A 7 3.81 -14.65 -14.35
C PRO A 7 4.43 -13.82 -13.23
N ASP A 8 5.68 -13.38 -13.36
CA ASP A 8 6.34 -12.56 -12.35
C ASP A 8 5.78 -11.13 -12.33
N ILE A 9 5.45 -10.57 -13.49
CA ILE A 9 4.81 -9.25 -13.60
C ILE A 9 3.40 -9.29 -13.01
N ILE A 10 2.63 -10.35 -13.28
CA ILE A 10 1.29 -10.55 -12.70
C ILE A 10 1.37 -10.64 -11.17
N ARG A 11 2.32 -11.43 -10.65
CA ARG A 11 2.52 -11.58 -9.20
C ARG A 11 2.93 -10.25 -8.56
N TRP A 12 3.80 -9.49 -9.22
CA TRP A 12 4.23 -8.18 -8.74
C TRP A 12 3.09 -7.16 -8.70
N VAL A 13 2.25 -7.08 -9.72
CA VAL A 13 1.07 -6.18 -9.73
C VAL A 13 0.08 -6.56 -8.62
N ASN A 14 -0.16 -7.86 -8.42
CA ASN A 14 -1.08 -8.33 -7.39
C ASN A 14 -0.59 -8.12 -5.95
N THR A 15 0.73 -8.03 -5.75
CA THR A 15 1.34 -7.80 -4.42
C THR A 15 1.48 -6.32 -4.07
N ARG A 16 1.23 -5.38 -5.00
CA ARG A 16 1.30 -3.93 -4.74
C ARG A 16 0.41 -3.44 -3.58
N PRO A 17 -0.87 -3.83 -3.45
CA PRO A 17 -1.69 -3.43 -2.31
C PRO A 17 -1.08 -3.88 -0.98
N TRP A 18 -0.54 -5.10 -0.94
CA TRP A 18 0.10 -5.65 0.25
C TRP A 18 1.39 -4.91 0.61
N HIS A 19 2.21 -4.53 -0.37
CA HIS A 19 3.40 -3.71 -0.12
C HIS A 19 3.04 -2.32 0.43
N ALA A 20 1.99 -1.70 -0.11
CA ALA A 20 1.55 -0.39 0.37
C ALA A 20 1.02 -0.45 1.81
N VAL A 21 0.28 -1.51 2.17
CA VAL A 21 -0.13 -1.80 3.55
C VAL A 21 1.07 -2.02 4.46
N PHE A 22 2.03 -2.82 4.01
CA PHE A 22 3.23 -3.12 4.78
C PHE A 22 4.04 -1.85 5.11
N ILE A 23 4.24 -0.97 4.12
CA ILE A 23 4.95 0.30 4.32
C ILE A 23 4.18 1.20 5.29
N ALA A 24 2.85 1.32 5.13
CA ALA A 24 2.04 2.12 6.03
C ALA A 24 2.08 1.60 7.48
N ALA A 25 1.97 0.28 7.67
CA ALA A 25 2.08 -0.34 8.98
C ALA A 25 3.47 -0.13 9.60
N ALA A 26 4.54 -0.28 8.80
CA ALA A 26 5.92 -0.04 9.26
C ALA A 26 6.12 1.41 9.70
N MET A 27 5.52 2.39 9.00
CA MET A 27 5.55 3.79 9.41
C MET A 27 4.83 4.03 10.74
N VAL A 28 3.64 3.43 10.93
CA VAL A 28 2.88 3.54 12.20
C VAL A 28 3.69 2.97 13.37
N ILE A 29 4.23 1.75 13.20
CA ILE A 29 5.04 1.10 14.24
C ILE A 29 6.28 1.93 14.55
N SER A 30 7.00 2.41 13.54
CA SER A 30 8.19 3.25 13.73
C SER A 30 7.86 4.53 14.48
N THR A 31 6.73 5.16 14.17
CA THR A 31 6.27 6.38 14.84
C THR A 31 5.91 6.10 16.31
N MET A 32 5.21 4.99 16.59
CA MET A 32 4.95 4.55 17.97
C MET A 32 6.25 4.29 18.74
N SER A 33 7.21 3.59 18.14
CA SER A 33 8.50 3.29 18.77
C SER A 33 9.25 4.58 19.13
N ILE A 34 9.35 5.53 18.19
CA ILE A 34 10.00 6.83 18.43
C ILE A 34 9.29 7.61 19.55
N GLY A 35 7.97 7.64 19.54
CA GLY A 35 7.19 8.31 20.58
C GLY A 35 7.40 7.69 21.97
N LEU A 36 7.44 6.35 22.04
CA LEU A 36 7.71 5.63 23.28
C LEU A 36 9.13 5.89 23.81
N PHE A 37 10.15 5.90 22.94
CA PHE A 37 11.52 6.27 23.33
C PHE A 37 11.64 7.71 23.84
N LYS A 38 10.79 8.62 23.35
CA LYS A 38 10.75 10.02 23.80
C LYS A 38 9.86 10.24 25.04
N GLY A 39 9.23 9.19 25.57
CA GLY A 39 8.34 9.27 26.74
C GLY A 39 6.95 9.84 26.43
N PHE A 40 6.54 9.93 25.16
CA PHE A 40 5.19 10.37 24.80
C PHE A 40 4.20 9.22 24.94
N ASN A 41 3.01 9.51 25.49
CA ASN A 41 1.90 8.58 25.42
C ASN A 41 1.32 8.57 23.99
N MET A 42 1.69 7.58 23.20
CA MET A 42 1.23 7.39 21.82
C MET A 42 -0.13 6.64 21.74
N TRP A 43 -0.65 6.14 22.86
CA TRP A 43 -1.96 5.49 22.94
C TRP A 43 -3.09 6.54 23.04
N THR A 44 -3.12 7.47 22.09
CA THR A 44 -4.16 8.49 21.98
C THR A 44 -5.13 8.16 20.86
N ALA A 45 -6.37 8.63 20.99
CA ALA A 45 -7.38 8.49 19.93
C ALA A 45 -6.92 9.14 18.62
N ASP A 46 -6.23 10.29 18.69
CA ASP A 46 -5.70 10.98 17.53
C ASP A 46 -4.66 10.14 16.78
N PHE A 47 -3.75 9.48 17.51
CA PHE A 47 -2.76 8.60 16.90
C PHE A 47 -3.39 7.37 16.24
N PHE A 48 -4.41 6.80 16.88
CA PHE A 48 -5.17 5.70 16.31
C PHE A 48 -5.89 6.12 15.01
N ILE A 49 -6.55 7.27 15.00
CA ILE A 49 -7.20 7.83 13.80
C ILE A 49 -6.17 8.07 12.70
N PHE A 50 -5.02 8.66 13.03
CA PHE A 50 -3.93 8.87 12.10
C PHE A 50 -3.43 7.55 11.50
N ALA A 51 -3.21 6.51 12.32
CA ALA A 51 -2.78 5.20 11.86
C ALA A 51 -3.81 4.55 10.92
N CYS A 52 -5.10 4.62 11.24
CA CYS A 52 -6.18 4.13 10.38
C CYS A 52 -6.23 4.88 9.05
N LEU A 53 -6.10 6.21 9.06
CA LEU A 53 -6.06 7.02 7.85
C LEU A 53 -4.84 6.68 6.99
N LEU A 54 -3.67 6.49 7.59
CA LEU A 54 -2.44 6.15 6.89
C LEU A 54 -2.53 4.77 6.21
N ILE A 55 -3.04 3.77 6.94
CA ILE A 55 -3.23 2.41 6.42
C ILE A 55 -4.31 2.41 5.31
N GLY A 56 -5.42 3.12 5.54
CA GLY A 56 -6.50 3.27 4.55
C GLY A 56 -6.01 3.96 3.27
N PHE A 57 -5.20 5.02 3.41
CA PHE A 57 -4.57 5.68 2.27
C PHE A 57 -3.59 4.76 1.54
N GLY A 58 -2.76 4.01 2.28
CA GLY A 58 -1.86 3.00 1.71
C GLY A 58 -2.60 1.94 0.89
N LEU A 59 -3.70 1.42 1.42
CA LEU A 59 -4.58 0.49 0.69
C LEU A 59 -5.11 1.12 -0.60
N LEU A 60 -5.65 2.34 -0.52
CA LEU A 60 -6.24 3.04 -1.65
C LEU A 60 -5.21 3.30 -2.75
N VAL A 61 -4.01 3.75 -2.40
CA VAL A 61 -2.89 3.95 -3.34
C VAL A 61 -2.45 2.62 -3.95
N GLY A 62 -2.29 1.56 -3.15
CA GLY A 62 -1.88 0.25 -3.65
C GLY A 62 -2.90 -0.37 -4.61
N TRP A 63 -4.20 -0.16 -4.36
CA TRP A 63 -5.28 -0.55 -5.26
C TRP A 63 -5.30 0.28 -6.56
N LEU A 64 -5.13 1.60 -6.47
CA LEU A 64 -5.02 2.47 -7.65
C LEU A 64 -3.83 2.07 -8.51
N GLN A 65 -2.67 1.79 -7.91
CA GLN A 65 -1.50 1.30 -8.62
C GLN A 65 -1.80 -0.03 -9.31
N LYS A 66 -2.45 -0.97 -8.63
CA LYS A 66 -2.85 -2.24 -9.22
C LYS A 66 -3.76 -2.04 -10.44
N ILE A 67 -4.77 -1.17 -10.34
CA ILE A 67 -5.68 -0.85 -11.44
C ILE A 67 -4.93 -0.18 -12.59
N TYR A 68 -4.07 0.79 -12.31
CA TYR A 68 -3.27 1.50 -13.30
C TYR A 68 -2.36 0.54 -14.07
N TYR A 69 -1.59 -0.30 -13.36
CA TYR A 69 -0.71 -1.28 -14.00
C TYR A 69 -1.49 -2.33 -14.79
N LYS A 70 -2.66 -2.77 -14.30
CA LYS A 70 -3.56 -3.61 -15.11
C LYS A 70 -3.97 -2.93 -16.41
N LYS A 71 -4.38 -1.65 -16.35
CA LYS A 71 -4.83 -0.91 -17.51
C LYS A 71 -3.72 -0.65 -18.52
N VAL A 72 -2.52 -0.29 -18.06
CA VAL A 72 -1.37 0.05 -18.91
C VAL A 72 -0.65 -1.19 -19.46
N ILE A 73 -0.45 -2.22 -18.63
CA ILE A 73 0.30 -3.42 -19.04
C ILE A 73 -0.60 -4.41 -19.78
N PHE A 74 -1.83 -4.63 -19.29
CA PHE A 74 -2.72 -5.64 -19.84
C PHE A 74 -3.72 -5.11 -20.85
N GLU A 75 -3.84 -3.77 -21.01
CA GLU A 75 -4.77 -3.16 -21.97
C GLU A 75 -6.20 -3.72 -21.80
N GLU A 76 -6.56 -4.11 -20.58
CA GLU A 76 -7.81 -4.80 -20.22
C GLU A 76 -9.07 -3.93 -20.43
N ASN A 77 -8.92 -2.74 -21.01
CA ASN A 77 -9.95 -1.74 -21.32
C ASN A 77 -9.74 -1.04 -22.68
N THR A 78 -8.82 -1.49 -23.53
CA THR A 78 -8.87 -1.11 -24.94
C THR A 78 -9.86 -2.05 -25.61
N ASP A 79 -11.09 -1.57 -25.78
CA ASP A 79 -12.08 -2.13 -26.70
C ASP A 79 -11.41 -2.48 -28.04
N ARG A 80 -11.15 -3.76 -28.26
CA ARG A 80 -10.89 -4.38 -29.56
C ARG A 80 -11.36 -5.82 -29.54
#